data_AF-A0A9X2EKP3-F1
#
_entry.id   AF-A0A9X2EKP3-F1
#
_cell.length_a   1.000
_cell.length_b   1.000
_cell.length_c   1.000
_cell.angle_alpha   90.00
_cell.angle_beta   90.00
_cell.angle_gamma   90.00
#
_symmetry.space_group_name_H-M   'P 1'
#
loop_
_entity.id
_entity.type
_entity.pdbx_description
1 polymer ?
#
loop_
_entity_poly.entity_id
_entity_poly.type
_entity_poly.pdbx_seq_one_letter_code
_entity_poly.pdbx_strand_id
1 'polypeptide(L)'
;MADNLLDRAIGQLGSGGIDALAKALNLPSGQGESALRSSFSYILAGMLNRASSKTGMGYLFNMISESEALDLSSLSSAVSDPKKLQFLKNTGFKMLETIFSSRKKEVLEVAGKENGKEGEDLLSVSAPIVTALMQSQAKSKNMDISDLASFLIGQREYLQGYIPDDLLKAIDVPNFDKLGDALVTYGHAKPQEPRASAIQGPEETKKNVSFSSWFFPLLLVLVALYALNMCMLKGKDEKAERDPSMTSEEASFMESASEPVGDSQLEQKKMAENLGPDKFSDNLRDYLSSFSREPNREFPIRVSFEKRTAKITNPSAADIEALAEIMQKKPNLSVAIEGHVKGEGNEIAEQEISQERADVVREILLQKGIAANRITATGMGSAKPFPEGEVEKKEQRGLNAERISVRVVNYEP
;
A
#
# COMPACT_ATOMS: atom_id res chain seq x y z
N MET A 1 -25.21 11.02 -4.17
CA MET A 1 -25.04 9.85 -5.05
C MET A 1 -23.59 9.81 -5.44
N ALA A 2 -22.94 8.65 -5.32
CA ALA A 2 -21.58 8.50 -5.80
C ALA A 2 -21.55 8.77 -7.31
N ASP A 3 -20.49 9.40 -7.79
CA ASP A 3 -20.29 9.59 -9.22
C ASP A 3 -20.00 8.22 -9.84
N ASN A 4 -20.85 7.74 -10.75
CA ASN A 4 -20.60 6.48 -11.45
C ASN A 4 -19.42 6.67 -12.41
N LEU A 5 -18.26 6.13 -12.04
CA LEU A 5 -17.04 6.25 -12.84
C LEU A 5 -17.18 5.54 -14.19
N LEU A 6 -17.93 4.44 -14.25
CA LEU A 6 -18.17 3.70 -15.49
C LEU A 6 -18.89 4.57 -16.51
N ASP A 7 -19.99 5.21 -16.11
CA ASP A 7 -20.75 6.09 -16.99
C ASP A 7 -19.97 7.34 -17.36
N ARG A 8 -19.18 7.89 -16.42
CA ARG A 8 -18.26 9.00 -16.72
C ARG A 8 -17.22 8.60 -17.75
N ALA A 9 -16.63 7.41 -17.64
CA ALA A 9 -15.64 6.92 -18.58
C ALA A 9 -16.22 6.86 -19.99
N ILE A 10 -17.37 6.19 -20.13
CA ILE A 10 -18.08 6.06 -21.40
C ILE A 10 -18.50 7.43 -21.96
N GLY A 11 -19.04 8.31 -21.09
CA GLY A 11 -19.44 9.65 -21.48
C GLY A 11 -18.28 10.54 -21.94
N GLN A 12 -17.12 10.45 -21.30
CA GLN A 12 -15.93 11.22 -21.69
C GLN A 12 -15.31 10.73 -23.00
N LEU A 13 -15.38 9.43 -23.28
CA LEU A 13 -14.96 8.89 -24.57
C LEU A 13 -15.88 9.34 -25.70
N GLY A 14 -17.19 9.37 -25.43
CA GLY A 14 -18.21 9.60 -26.44
C GLY A 14 -18.21 8.52 -27.54
N SER A 15 -19.16 8.61 -28.48
CA SER A 15 -19.26 7.64 -29.58
C SER A 15 -18.00 7.59 -30.43
N GLY A 16 -17.41 8.75 -30.76
CA GLY A 16 -16.20 8.82 -31.58
C GLY A 16 -14.95 8.20 -30.93
N GLY A 17 -14.80 8.32 -29.61
CA GLY A 17 -13.70 7.68 -28.87
C GLY A 17 -13.89 6.17 -28.76
N ILE A 18 -15.13 5.74 -28.51
CA ILE A 18 -15.51 4.32 -28.46
C ILE A 18 -15.27 3.65 -29.82
N ASP A 19 -15.70 4.27 -30.92
CA ASP A 19 -15.52 3.75 -32.27
C ASP A 19 -14.04 3.69 -32.66
N ALA A 20 -13.26 4.72 -32.29
CA ALA A 20 -11.81 4.73 -32.51
C ALA A 20 -11.10 3.59 -31.77
N LEU A 21 -11.44 3.37 -30.49
CA LEU A 21 -10.92 2.26 -29.69
C LEU A 21 -11.33 0.90 -30.26
N ALA A 22 -12.61 0.72 -30.57
CA ALA A 22 -13.13 -0.52 -31.12
C ALA A 22 -12.44 -0.87 -32.44
N LYS A 23 -12.26 0.11 -33.33
CA LYS A 23 -11.53 -0.08 -34.59
C LYS A 23 -10.05 -0.38 -34.37
N ALA A 24 -9.39 0.35 -33.48
CA ALA A 24 -7.97 0.17 -33.18
C ALA A 24 -7.65 -1.19 -32.54
N LEU A 25 -8.61 -1.75 -31.79
CA LEU A 25 -8.51 -3.04 -31.12
C LEU A 25 -9.22 -4.17 -31.87
N ASN A 26 -9.69 -3.93 -33.10
CA ASN A 26 -10.36 -4.93 -33.93
C ASN A 26 -11.58 -5.60 -33.24
N LEU A 27 -12.33 -4.83 -32.46
CA LEU A 27 -13.54 -5.32 -31.78
C LEU A 27 -14.72 -5.48 -32.75
N PRO A 28 -15.63 -6.43 -32.50
CA PRO A 28 -16.83 -6.61 -33.32
C PRO A 28 -17.67 -5.32 -33.43
N SER A 29 -18.18 -5.03 -34.64
CA SER A 29 -19.00 -3.85 -34.89
C SER A 29 -20.24 -3.82 -34.00
N GLY A 30 -20.51 -2.68 -33.37
CA GLY A 30 -21.66 -2.50 -32.47
C GLY A 30 -21.45 -3.04 -31.04
N GLN A 31 -20.31 -3.67 -30.73
CA GLN A 31 -20.01 -4.19 -29.39
C GLN A 31 -19.01 -3.32 -28.59
N GLY A 32 -18.48 -2.25 -29.18
CA GLY A 32 -17.41 -1.43 -28.59
C GLY A 32 -17.76 -0.88 -27.21
N GLU A 33 -18.95 -0.30 -27.04
CA GLU A 33 -19.37 0.23 -25.73
C GLU A 33 -19.51 -0.87 -24.68
N SER A 34 -20.18 -1.98 -25.01
CA SER A 34 -20.36 -3.11 -24.08
C SER A 34 -19.03 -3.73 -23.66
N ALA A 35 -18.11 -3.89 -24.63
CA ALA A 35 -16.78 -4.42 -24.37
C ALA A 35 -15.98 -3.49 -23.46
N LEU A 36 -16.03 -2.16 -23.70
CA LEU A 36 -15.38 -1.16 -22.84
C LEU A 36 -16.00 -1.12 -21.43
N ARG A 37 -17.33 -1.23 -21.31
CA ARG A 37 -17.99 -1.29 -20.01
C ARG A 37 -17.55 -2.52 -19.22
N SER A 38 -17.46 -3.68 -19.88
CA SER A 38 -16.95 -4.91 -19.28
C SER A 38 -15.50 -4.74 -18.83
N SER A 39 -14.60 -4.28 -19.71
CA SER A 39 -13.19 -4.11 -19.37
C SER A 39 -12.95 -3.07 -18.26
N PHE A 40 -13.68 -1.95 -18.25
CA PHE A 40 -13.63 -0.97 -17.16
C PHE A 40 -14.12 -1.58 -15.84
N SER A 41 -15.16 -2.40 -15.89
CA SER A 41 -15.68 -3.10 -14.72
C SER A 41 -14.65 -4.10 -14.17
N TYR A 42 -13.91 -4.80 -15.04
CA TYR A 42 -12.83 -5.70 -14.64
C TYR A 42 -11.74 -4.94 -13.88
N ILE A 43 -11.29 -3.81 -14.43
CA ILE A 43 -10.29 -2.96 -13.77
C ILE A 43 -10.77 -2.50 -12.40
N LEU A 44 -12.01 -2.00 -12.31
CA LEU A 44 -12.58 -1.53 -11.05
C LEU A 44 -12.76 -2.66 -10.02
N ALA A 45 -13.17 -3.85 -10.45
CA ALA A 45 -13.24 -5.02 -9.58
C ALA A 45 -11.85 -5.44 -9.09
N GLY A 46 -10.83 -5.42 -9.96
CA GLY A 46 -9.44 -5.64 -9.58
C GLY A 46 -8.96 -4.64 -8.54
N MET A 47 -9.25 -3.35 -8.75
CA MET A 47 -8.90 -2.29 -7.80
C MET A 47 -9.63 -2.45 -6.46
N LEU A 48 -10.92 -2.78 -6.44
CA LEU A 48 -11.68 -3.09 -5.23
C LEU A 48 -11.08 -4.28 -4.46
N ASN A 49 -10.73 -5.34 -5.18
CA ASN A 49 -10.11 -6.52 -4.57
C ASN A 49 -8.73 -6.18 -4.00
N ARG A 50 -7.90 -5.47 -4.76
CA ARG A 50 -6.56 -5.04 -4.31
C ARG A 50 -6.63 -4.10 -3.11
N ALA A 51 -7.57 -3.17 -3.12
CA ALA A 51 -7.82 -2.22 -2.05
C ALA A 51 -8.37 -2.87 -0.76
N SER A 52 -8.78 -4.14 -0.80
CA SER A 52 -9.22 -4.91 0.38
C SER A 52 -8.10 -5.15 1.42
N SER A 53 -6.87 -4.73 1.13
CA SER A 53 -5.72 -4.74 2.03
C SER A 53 -5.08 -3.35 2.14
N LYS A 54 -4.51 -3.02 3.30
CA LYS A 54 -3.85 -1.73 3.56
C LYS A 54 -2.73 -1.48 2.57
N THR A 55 -1.91 -2.49 2.31
CA THR A 55 -0.80 -2.41 1.36
C THR A 55 -1.30 -2.29 -0.07
N GLY A 56 -2.28 -3.10 -0.47
CA GLY A 56 -2.87 -3.01 -1.81
C GLY A 56 -3.49 -1.65 -2.10
N MET A 57 -4.18 -1.06 -1.12
CA MET A 57 -4.68 0.31 -1.22
C MET A 57 -3.54 1.33 -1.33
N GLY A 58 -2.44 1.14 -0.61
CA GLY A 58 -1.24 1.96 -0.74
C GLY A 58 -0.66 1.96 -2.15
N TYR A 59 -0.49 0.78 -2.75
CA TYR A 59 -0.01 0.67 -4.14
C TYR A 59 -0.96 1.34 -5.14
N LEU A 60 -2.26 1.15 -4.98
CA LEU A 60 -3.25 1.79 -5.84
C LEU A 60 -3.23 3.30 -5.69
N PHE A 61 -3.16 3.81 -4.45
CA PHE A 61 -3.06 5.24 -4.19
C PHE A 61 -1.80 5.81 -4.85
N ASN A 62 -0.66 5.13 -4.74
CA ASN A 62 0.58 5.57 -5.37
C ASN A 62 0.47 5.58 -6.89
N MET A 63 0.00 4.47 -7.48
CA MET A 63 -0.22 4.35 -8.93
C MET A 63 -1.14 5.47 -9.46
N ILE A 64 -2.24 5.76 -8.77
CA ILE A 64 -3.21 6.79 -9.18
C ILE A 64 -2.64 8.20 -8.98
N SER A 65 -1.86 8.43 -7.93
CA SER A 65 -1.34 9.76 -7.60
C SER A 65 -0.14 10.13 -8.47
N GLU A 66 0.75 9.16 -8.72
CA GLU A 66 2.03 9.37 -9.41
C GLU A 66 1.97 9.09 -10.92
N SER A 67 0.89 8.49 -11.45
CA SER A 67 0.79 8.25 -12.89
C SER A 67 0.87 9.55 -13.69
N GLU A 68 1.58 9.56 -14.81
CA GLU A 68 1.44 10.63 -15.79
C GLU A 68 -0.02 10.69 -16.25
N ALA A 69 -0.61 11.88 -16.18
CA ALA A 69 -2.02 12.06 -16.50
C ALA A 69 -2.25 11.78 -17.99
N LEU A 70 -3.01 10.74 -18.30
CA LEU A 70 -3.49 10.50 -19.66
C LEU A 70 -4.53 11.57 -20.00
N ASP A 71 -4.24 12.36 -21.04
CA ASP A 71 -5.22 13.31 -21.56
C ASP A 71 -6.28 12.59 -22.40
N LEU A 72 -7.43 12.35 -21.77
CA LEU A 72 -8.57 11.66 -22.37
C LEU A 72 -9.18 12.41 -23.55
N SER A 73 -9.02 13.74 -23.62
CA SER A 73 -9.50 14.53 -24.76
C SER A 73 -8.73 14.21 -26.04
N SER A 74 -7.46 13.80 -25.90
CA SER A 74 -6.59 13.41 -27.00
C SER A 74 -6.66 11.91 -27.34
N LEU A 75 -7.44 11.13 -26.60
CA LEU A 75 -7.38 9.67 -26.66
C LEU A 75 -7.74 9.10 -28.02
N SER A 76 -8.72 9.68 -28.73
CA SER A 76 -9.09 9.25 -30.09
C SER A 76 -7.88 9.32 -31.06
N SER A 77 -7.07 10.37 -30.94
CA SER A 77 -5.83 10.51 -31.72
C SER A 77 -4.73 9.55 -31.25
N ALA A 78 -4.66 9.28 -29.94
CA ALA A 78 -3.68 8.38 -29.36
C ALA A 78 -3.92 6.91 -29.72
N VAL A 79 -5.18 6.47 -29.77
CA VAL A 79 -5.53 5.08 -30.09
C VAL A 79 -5.48 4.80 -31.60
N SER A 80 -5.63 5.86 -32.42
CA SER A 80 -5.50 5.76 -33.88
C SER A 80 -4.05 5.64 -34.35
N ASP A 81 -3.08 6.09 -33.54
CA ASP A 81 -1.65 5.95 -33.82
C ASP A 81 -1.13 4.60 -33.26
N PRO A 82 -0.62 3.69 -34.11
CA PRO A 82 -0.15 2.38 -33.67
C PRO A 82 0.94 2.43 -32.60
N LYS A 83 1.84 3.41 -32.63
CA LYS A 83 2.93 3.52 -31.64
C LYS A 83 2.39 3.97 -30.28
N LYS A 84 1.49 4.96 -30.29
CA LYS A 84 0.86 5.45 -29.05
C LYS A 84 -0.08 4.41 -28.45
N LEU A 85 -0.81 3.67 -29.29
CA LEU A 85 -1.62 2.53 -28.86
C LEU A 85 -0.75 1.45 -28.20
N GLN A 86 0.40 1.10 -28.79
CA GLN A 86 1.32 0.14 -28.19
C GLN A 86 1.91 0.63 -26.87
N PHE A 87 2.25 1.91 -26.76
CA PHE A 87 2.65 2.51 -25.49
C PHE A 87 1.54 2.38 -24.44
N LEU A 88 0.29 2.71 -24.82
CA LEU A 88 -0.86 2.60 -23.93
C LEU A 88 -1.10 1.16 -23.46
N LYS A 89 -0.99 0.18 -24.37
CA LYS A 89 -1.04 -1.26 -24.04
C LYS A 89 0.04 -1.66 -23.05
N ASN A 90 1.29 -1.25 -23.29
CA ASN A 90 2.42 -1.59 -22.42
C ASN A 90 2.30 -0.96 -21.03
N THR A 91 1.92 0.31 -20.96
CA THR A 91 1.65 1.01 -19.70
C THR A 91 0.54 0.31 -18.93
N GLY A 92 -0.55 -0.01 -19.62
CA GLY A 92 -1.66 -0.74 -19.03
C GLY A 92 -1.29 -2.13 -18.55
N PHE A 93 -0.51 -2.89 -19.34
CA PHE A 93 -0.06 -4.21 -18.95
C PHE A 93 0.73 -4.21 -17.62
N LYS A 94 1.54 -3.17 -17.39
CA LYS A 94 2.21 -2.95 -16.09
C LYS A 94 1.22 -2.58 -14.99
N MET A 95 0.26 -1.70 -15.27
CA MET A 95 -0.79 -1.36 -14.30
C MET A 95 -1.61 -2.59 -13.89
N LEU A 96 -1.85 -3.53 -14.81
CA LEU A 96 -2.50 -4.80 -14.49
C LEU A 96 -1.70 -5.63 -13.48
N GLU A 97 -0.37 -5.51 -13.43
CA GLU A 97 0.46 -6.14 -12.39
C GLU A 97 0.18 -5.53 -11.02
N THR A 98 0.05 -4.20 -10.94
CA THR A 98 -0.30 -3.53 -9.69
C THR A 98 -1.74 -3.83 -9.25
N ILE A 99 -2.68 -3.88 -10.19
CA ILE A 99 -4.13 -4.06 -9.94
C ILE A 99 -4.44 -5.52 -9.56
N PHE A 100 -3.91 -6.48 -10.31
CA PHE A 100 -4.26 -7.90 -10.15
C PHE A 100 -3.15 -8.74 -9.51
N SER A 101 -1.94 -8.20 -9.34
CA SER A 101 -0.78 -8.88 -8.75
C SER A 101 -0.57 -10.26 -9.39
N SER A 102 -0.45 -11.31 -8.58
CA SER A 102 -0.25 -12.69 -9.02
C SER A 102 -1.40 -13.23 -9.89
N ARG A 103 -2.59 -12.61 -9.86
CA ARG A 103 -3.80 -13.05 -10.58
C ARG A 103 -3.95 -12.43 -11.97
N LYS A 104 -2.97 -11.63 -12.43
CA LYS A 104 -3.01 -10.97 -13.75
C LYS A 104 -3.28 -11.96 -14.89
N LYS A 105 -2.64 -13.14 -14.84
CA LYS A 105 -2.72 -14.13 -15.93
C LYS A 105 -4.13 -14.71 -16.06
N GLU A 106 -4.74 -15.08 -14.95
CA GLU A 106 -6.09 -15.64 -14.87
C GLU A 106 -7.12 -14.61 -15.36
N VAL A 107 -6.94 -13.34 -15.00
CA VAL A 107 -7.83 -12.26 -15.44
C VAL A 107 -7.70 -12.00 -16.94
N LEU A 108 -6.47 -12.01 -17.47
CA LEU A 108 -6.24 -11.91 -18.92
C LEU A 108 -6.89 -13.08 -19.68
N GLU A 109 -6.80 -14.30 -19.15
CA GLU A 109 -7.44 -15.47 -19.72
C GLU A 109 -8.97 -15.33 -19.75
N VAL A 110 -9.58 -14.83 -18.68
CA VAL A 110 -11.03 -14.56 -18.65
C VAL A 110 -11.40 -13.47 -19.66
N ALA A 111 -10.63 -12.39 -19.75
CA ALA A 111 -10.87 -11.32 -20.73
C ALA A 111 -10.72 -11.81 -22.18
N GLY A 112 -9.83 -12.78 -22.41
CA GLY A 112 -9.59 -13.38 -23.72
C GLY A 112 -10.61 -14.43 -24.16
N LYS A 113 -11.53 -14.88 -23.30
CA LYS A 113 -12.50 -15.94 -23.65
C LYS A 113 -13.40 -15.59 -24.83
N GLU A 114 -13.86 -14.35 -24.93
CA GLU A 114 -14.79 -13.92 -25.99
C GLU A 114 -14.06 -13.41 -27.23
N ASN A 115 -12.96 -12.68 -27.04
CA ASN A 115 -12.31 -11.91 -28.10
C ASN A 115 -10.81 -12.23 -28.26
N GLY A 116 -10.29 -13.31 -27.65
CA GLY A 116 -8.89 -13.68 -27.76
C GLY A 116 -7.93 -12.56 -27.32
N LYS A 117 -6.90 -12.29 -28.13
CA LYS A 117 -5.87 -11.28 -27.82
C LYS A 117 -6.48 -9.87 -27.74
N GLU A 118 -7.52 -9.60 -28.51
CA GLU A 118 -8.23 -8.33 -28.54
C GLU A 118 -8.89 -8.03 -27.18
N GLY A 119 -9.40 -9.05 -26.48
CA GLY A 119 -9.94 -8.91 -25.13
C GLY A 119 -8.87 -8.56 -24.08
N GLU A 120 -7.71 -9.23 -24.15
CA GLU A 120 -6.55 -8.91 -23.31
C GLU A 120 -6.00 -7.49 -23.57
N ASP A 121 -5.92 -7.11 -24.84
CA ASP A 121 -5.45 -5.80 -25.28
C ASP A 121 -6.42 -4.70 -24.85
N LEU A 122 -7.73 -4.97 -24.91
CA LEU A 122 -8.76 -4.08 -24.41
C LEU A 122 -8.63 -3.86 -22.90
N LEU A 123 -8.41 -4.93 -22.13
CA LEU A 123 -8.17 -4.81 -20.69
C LEU A 123 -6.91 -3.99 -20.39
N SER A 124 -5.84 -4.23 -21.15
CA SER A 124 -4.59 -3.47 -21.04
C SER A 124 -4.81 -1.99 -21.35
N VAL A 125 -5.50 -1.64 -22.44
CA VAL A 125 -5.83 -0.24 -22.77
C VAL A 125 -6.79 0.40 -21.75
N SER A 126 -7.65 -0.40 -21.12
CA SER A 126 -8.61 0.06 -20.14
C SER A 126 -7.99 0.50 -18.82
N ALA A 127 -6.95 -0.20 -18.34
CA ALA A 127 -6.26 0.12 -17.09
C ALA A 127 -5.81 1.59 -16.98
N PRO A 128 -5.07 2.18 -17.95
CA PRO A 128 -4.64 3.57 -17.88
C PRO A 128 -5.80 4.56 -18.05
N ILE A 129 -6.85 4.22 -18.79
CA ILE A 129 -8.05 5.08 -18.93
C ILE A 129 -8.78 5.20 -17.59
N VAL A 130 -9.08 4.06 -16.94
CA VAL A 130 -9.74 4.05 -15.63
C VAL A 130 -8.85 4.73 -14.58
N THR A 131 -7.54 4.45 -14.58
CA THR A 131 -6.58 5.07 -13.67
C THR A 131 -6.55 6.60 -13.83
N ALA A 132 -6.53 7.10 -15.07
CA ALA A 132 -6.53 8.54 -15.33
C ALA A 132 -7.83 9.23 -14.87
N LEU A 133 -8.98 8.57 -15.03
CA LEU A 133 -10.26 9.06 -14.49
C LEU A 133 -10.26 9.12 -12.97
N MET A 134 -9.75 8.07 -12.32
CA MET A 134 -9.59 8.05 -10.87
C MET A 134 -8.61 9.13 -10.40
N GLN A 135 -7.50 9.33 -11.10
CA GLN A 135 -6.53 10.37 -10.80
C GLN A 135 -7.16 11.76 -10.92
N SER A 136 -7.94 12.01 -11.97
CA SER A 136 -8.67 13.26 -12.16
C SER A 136 -9.63 13.51 -10.99
N GLN A 137 -10.37 12.49 -10.55
CA GLN A 137 -11.26 12.59 -9.39
C GLN A 137 -10.48 12.84 -8.09
N ALA A 138 -9.43 12.06 -7.84
CA ALA A 138 -8.61 12.18 -6.65
C ALA A 138 -7.98 13.58 -6.54
N LYS A 139 -7.41 14.10 -7.62
CA LYS A 139 -6.82 15.45 -7.66
C LYS A 139 -7.88 16.53 -7.50
N SER A 140 -9.03 16.42 -8.16
CA SER A 140 -10.10 17.42 -8.10
C SER A 140 -10.69 17.60 -6.69
N LYS A 141 -10.71 16.53 -5.90
CA LYS A 141 -11.25 16.53 -4.53
C LYS A 141 -10.16 16.49 -3.45
N ASN A 142 -8.89 16.55 -3.84
CA ASN A 142 -7.73 16.41 -2.95
C ASN A 142 -7.84 15.18 -2.03
N MET A 143 -8.23 14.04 -2.60
CA MET A 143 -8.50 12.81 -1.85
C MET A 143 -7.22 12.26 -1.23
N ASP A 144 -7.30 11.87 0.04
CA ASP A 144 -6.31 11.00 0.66
C ASP A 144 -6.61 9.51 0.37
N ILE A 145 -5.79 8.62 0.94
CA ILE A 145 -5.95 7.18 0.75
C ILE A 145 -7.31 6.64 1.24
N SER A 146 -7.87 7.23 2.30
CA SER A 146 -9.14 6.82 2.91
C SER A 146 -10.33 7.32 2.08
N ASP A 147 -10.23 8.54 1.56
CA ASP A 147 -11.21 9.10 0.63
C ASP A 147 -11.26 8.29 -0.66
N LEU A 148 -10.09 7.90 -1.20
CA LEU A 148 -10.00 7.08 -2.41
C LEU A 148 -10.56 5.68 -2.19
N ALA A 149 -10.28 5.07 -1.03
CA ALA A 149 -10.87 3.79 -0.64
C ALA A 149 -12.41 3.89 -0.56
N SER A 150 -12.93 4.94 0.08
CA SER A 150 -14.37 5.20 0.18
C SER A 150 -15.01 5.42 -1.19
N PHE A 151 -14.32 6.14 -2.08
CA PHE A 151 -14.75 6.34 -3.45
C PHE A 151 -14.83 5.02 -4.21
N LEU A 152 -13.80 4.17 -4.11
CA LEU A 152 -13.78 2.83 -4.72
C LEU A 152 -14.93 1.96 -4.24
N ILE A 153 -15.18 1.90 -2.92
CA ILE A 153 -16.33 1.17 -2.35
C ILE A 153 -17.63 1.65 -2.98
N GLY A 154 -17.79 2.97 -3.14
CA GLY A 154 -18.95 3.57 -3.79
C GLY A 154 -19.11 3.16 -5.26
N GLN A 155 -18.06 2.67 -5.93
CA GLN A 155 -18.17 2.17 -7.31
C GLN A 155 -18.77 0.75 -7.38
N ARG A 156 -18.72 -0.01 -6.29
CA ARG A 156 -19.14 -1.43 -6.28
C ARG A 156 -20.57 -1.61 -6.78
N GLU A 157 -21.49 -0.72 -6.41
CA GLU A 157 -22.91 -0.81 -6.81
C GLU A 157 -23.10 -0.76 -8.33
N TYR A 158 -22.25 -0.03 -9.05
CA TYR A 158 -22.34 0.11 -10.51
C TYR A 158 -21.71 -1.05 -11.28
N LEU A 159 -20.98 -1.94 -10.61
CA LEU A 159 -20.37 -3.12 -11.22
C LEU A 159 -21.35 -4.30 -11.29
N GLN A 160 -22.47 -4.23 -10.59
CA GLN A 160 -23.44 -5.32 -10.57
C GLN A 160 -23.99 -5.56 -11.98
N GLY A 161 -23.90 -6.80 -12.45
CA GLY A 161 -24.32 -7.20 -13.81
C GLY A 161 -23.25 -7.11 -14.89
N TYR A 162 -22.09 -6.48 -14.61
CA TYR A 162 -20.95 -6.45 -15.53
C TYR A 162 -19.80 -7.38 -15.12
N ILE A 163 -19.86 -7.94 -13.91
CA ILE A 163 -18.84 -8.83 -13.36
C ILE A 163 -19.29 -10.28 -13.49
N PRO A 164 -18.67 -11.09 -14.39
CA PRO A 164 -18.99 -12.51 -14.48
C PRO A 164 -18.35 -13.33 -13.37
N ASP A 165 -18.95 -14.47 -13.03
CA ASP A 165 -18.45 -15.40 -12.01
C ASP A 165 -17.02 -15.88 -12.28
N ASP A 166 -16.67 -16.04 -13.55
CA ASP A 166 -15.32 -16.44 -13.96
C ASP A 166 -14.28 -15.38 -13.60
N LEU A 167 -14.62 -14.09 -13.67
CA LEU A 167 -13.75 -13.03 -13.20
C LEU A 167 -13.60 -13.11 -11.68
N LEU A 168 -14.69 -13.29 -10.94
CA LEU A 168 -14.65 -13.40 -9.47
C LEU A 168 -13.72 -14.55 -9.04
N LYS A 169 -13.81 -15.72 -9.68
CA LYS A 169 -12.88 -16.83 -9.46
C LYS A 169 -11.45 -16.46 -9.82
N ALA A 170 -11.23 -15.79 -10.95
CA ALA A 170 -9.90 -15.36 -11.38
C ALA A 170 -9.24 -14.43 -10.36
N ILE A 171 -10.00 -13.55 -9.69
CA ILE A 171 -9.50 -12.65 -8.65
C ILE A 171 -9.62 -13.19 -7.21
N ASP A 172 -9.99 -14.47 -7.05
CA ASP A 172 -10.14 -15.16 -5.75
C ASP A 172 -11.25 -14.62 -4.84
N VAL A 173 -12.30 -14.06 -5.44
CA VAL A 173 -13.45 -13.52 -4.72
C VAL A 173 -14.60 -14.55 -4.77
N PRO A 174 -15.13 -15.04 -3.63
CA PRO A 174 -16.14 -16.10 -3.63
C PRO A 174 -17.44 -15.75 -4.35
N ASN A 175 -17.88 -14.50 -4.23
CA ASN A 175 -19.08 -13.96 -4.87
C ASN A 175 -19.03 -12.43 -4.88
N PHE A 176 -19.93 -11.81 -5.65
CA PHE A 176 -19.96 -10.35 -5.80
C PHE A 176 -20.14 -9.60 -4.46
N ASP A 177 -20.90 -10.15 -3.51
CA ASP A 177 -21.10 -9.51 -2.20
C ASP A 177 -19.80 -9.38 -1.40
N LYS A 178 -18.84 -10.28 -1.63
CA LYS A 178 -17.51 -10.26 -1.03
C LYS A 178 -16.51 -9.33 -1.72
N LEU A 179 -16.84 -8.81 -2.90
CA LEU A 179 -15.98 -7.85 -3.58
C LEU A 179 -15.91 -6.55 -2.77
N GLY A 180 -14.69 -6.19 -2.32
CA GLY A 180 -14.49 -4.98 -1.50
C GLY A 180 -15.12 -5.04 -0.10
N ASP A 181 -15.48 -6.21 0.42
CA ASP A 181 -16.07 -6.35 1.77
C ASP A 181 -15.07 -5.92 2.85
N ALA A 182 -13.81 -6.32 2.73
CA ALA A 182 -12.76 -5.94 3.68
C ALA A 182 -12.45 -4.43 3.63
N LEU A 183 -12.72 -3.76 2.51
CA LEU A 183 -12.58 -2.31 2.36
C LEU A 183 -13.51 -1.53 3.30
N VAL A 184 -14.67 -2.09 3.63
CA VAL A 184 -15.65 -1.49 4.57
C VAL A 184 -15.02 -1.30 5.95
N THR A 185 -14.01 -2.10 6.31
CA THR A 185 -13.31 -1.99 7.61
C THR A 185 -12.25 -0.89 7.65
N TYR A 186 -11.80 -0.37 6.49
CA TYR A 186 -10.88 0.78 6.41
C TYR A 186 -11.63 2.12 6.48
N GLY A 187 -12.89 2.14 6.07
CA GLY A 187 -13.76 3.27 6.30
C GLY A 187 -14.10 3.34 7.78
N HIS A 188 -13.43 4.24 8.52
CA HIS A 188 -14.02 4.72 9.77
C HIS A 188 -15.39 5.33 9.45
N ALA A 189 -16.44 4.52 9.61
CA ALA A 189 -17.69 5.03 10.09
C ALA A 189 -17.36 5.68 11.44
N LYS A 190 -17.22 7.02 11.47
CA LYS A 190 -17.55 7.74 12.71
C LYS A 190 -18.90 7.19 13.14
N PRO A 191 -19.06 6.68 14.38
CA PRO A 191 -20.38 6.38 14.89
C PRO A 191 -21.23 7.64 14.67
N GLN A 192 -22.20 7.58 13.76
CA GLN A 192 -23.28 8.54 13.84
C GLN A 192 -23.96 8.20 15.15
N GLU A 193 -23.90 9.11 16.11
CA GLU A 193 -24.76 9.03 17.27
C GLU A 193 -26.18 8.77 16.76
N PRO A 194 -26.89 7.77 17.31
CA PRO A 194 -28.24 7.48 16.90
C PRO A 194 -29.02 8.79 16.97
N ARG A 195 -29.49 9.23 15.81
CA ARG A 195 -30.29 10.44 15.65
C ARG A 195 -31.42 10.35 16.66
N ALA A 196 -31.38 11.19 17.69
CA ALA A 196 -32.46 11.26 18.66
C ALA A 196 -33.76 11.45 17.88
N SER A 197 -34.73 10.56 18.12
CA SER A 197 -36.06 10.66 17.53
C SER A 197 -36.58 12.07 17.76
N ALA A 198 -37.02 12.70 16.67
CA ALA A 198 -37.54 14.06 16.68
C ALA A 198 -38.72 14.16 17.65
N ILE A 199 -38.49 14.80 18.80
CA ILE A 199 -39.57 15.45 19.55
C ILE A 199 -39.64 16.88 19.02
N GLN A 200 -40.77 17.21 18.41
CA GLN A 200 -41.10 18.56 17.97
C GLN A 200 -41.13 19.52 19.17
N GLY A 201 -40.44 20.65 19.08
CA GLY A 201 -40.46 21.78 20.01
C GLY A 201 -39.95 23.05 19.30
N PRO A 202 -40.40 24.25 19.71
CA PRO A 202 -40.89 25.29 18.79
C PRO A 202 -39.81 26.17 18.15
N GLU A 203 -40.21 26.81 17.04
CA GLU A 203 -39.46 27.75 16.22
C GLU A 203 -38.70 28.82 17.03
N GLU A 204 -37.39 28.95 16.78
CA GLU A 204 -36.65 30.17 17.10
C GLU A 204 -36.04 30.81 15.85
N THR A 205 -36.19 32.13 15.81
CA THR A 205 -36.02 33.05 14.69
C THR A 205 -34.58 33.17 14.18
N LYS A 206 -34.42 33.19 12.85
CA LYS A 206 -33.15 33.48 12.15
C LYS A 206 -32.60 34.88 12.52
N LYS A 207 -31.35 34.94 12.99
CA LYS A 207 -30.51 36.16 12.94
C LYS A 207 -29.47 36.02 11.84
N ASN A 208 -29.54 36.94 10.88
CA ASN A 208 -28.53 37.14 9.84
C ASN A 208 -27.24 37.71 10.47
N VAL A 209 -26.11 37.04 10.27
CA VAL A 209 -24.79 37.60 10.63
C VAL A 209 -24.09 38.05 9.35
N SER A 210 -23.82 39.36 9.31
CA SER A 210 -23.22 40.10 8.21
C SER A 210 -21.71 39.86 8.12
N PHE A 211 -21.21 39.68 6.89
CA PHE A 211 -19.83 39.34 6.50
C PHE A 211 -18.85 40.53 6.62
N SER A 212 -18.89 41.29 7.72
CA SER A 212 -18.07 42.51 7.88
C SER A 212 -17.56 42.73 9.32
N SER A 213 -17.02 41.68 9.94
CA SER A 213 -16.39 41.82 11.27
C SER A 213 -15.06 41.09 11.44
N TRP A 214 -14.55 40.40 10.41
CA TRP A 214 -13.21 39.78 10.46
C TRP A 214 -12.14 40.59 9.69
N PHE A 215 -12.51 41.46 8.76
CA PHE A 215 -11.49 42.11 7.90
C PHE A 215 -10.69 43.24 8.57
N PHE A 216 -11.26 43.94 9.55
CA PHE A 216 -10.61 45.10 10.17
C PHE A 216 -9.47 44.82 11.18
N PRO A 217 -9.49 43.74 12.01
CA PRO A 217 -8.35 43.47 12.90
C PRO A 217 -7.09 43.00 12.14
N LEU A 218 -7.23 42.30 11.01
CA LEU A 218 -6.11 41.79 10.23
C LEU A 218 -5.34 42.90 9.50
N LEU A 219 -6.03 43.95 9.05
CA LEU A 219 -5.43 45.13 8.41
C LEU A 219 -4.57 45.94 9.40
N LEU A 220 -5.02 46.08 10.65
CA LEU A 220 -4.30 46.81 11.69
C LEU A 220 -2.96 46.14 12.07
N VAL A 221 -2.92 44.81 12.12
CA VAL A 221 -1.70 44.04 12.41
C VAL A 221 -0.67 44.19 11.28
N LEU A 222 -1.12 44.22 10.02
CA LEU A 222 -0.24 44.39 8.86
C LEU A 222 0.41 45.78 8.82
N VAL A 223 -0.32 46.83 9.18
CA VAL A 223 0.21 48.20 9.28
C VAL A 223 1.24 48.31 10.42
N ALA A 224 1.02 47.64 11.55
CA ALA A 224 1.95 47.64 12.67
C ALA A 224 3.28 46.93 12.33
N LEU A 225 3.21 45.79 11.63
CA LEU A 225 4.40 45.06 11.17
C LEU A 225 5.20 45.86 10.12
N TYR A 226 4.51 46.59 9.24
CA TYR A 226 5.16 47.46 8.26
C TYR A 226 5.90 48.64 8.94
N ALA A 227 5.30 49.25 9.97
CA ALA A 227 5.93 50.34 10.74
C ALA A 227 7.17 49.86 11.53
N LEU A 228 7.12 48.66 12.11
CA LEU A 228 8.26 48.05 12.82
C LEU A 228 9.45 47.77 11.90
N ASN A 229 9.19 47.32 10.66
CA ASN A 229 10.23 47.07 9.68
C ASN A 229 10.92 48.35 9.18
N MET A 230 10.19 49.48 9.14
CA MET A 230 10.73 50.81 8.79
C MET A 230 11.60 51.44 9.90
N CYS A 231 11.46 51.00 11.16
CA CYS A 231 12.26 51.52 12.28
C CYS A 231 13.63 50.82 12.45
N MET A 232 13.87 49.65 11.86
CA MET A 232 15.09 48.87 12.05
C MET A 232 16.20 49.11 11.00
N LEU A 233 16.02 50.05 10.06
CA LEU A 233 16.96 50.31 8.97
C LEU A 233 17.65 51.69 9.04
N LYS A 234 17.80 52.28 10.24
CA LYS A 234 18.46 53.57 10.39
C LYS A 234 19.37 53.62 11.62
N GLY A 235 20.65 53.32 11.43
CA GLY A 235 21.67 53.57 12.45
C GLY A 235 22.97 52.83 12.18
N LYS A 236 23.95 53.55 11.63
CA LYS A 236 25.26 53.10 11.17
C LYS A 236 26.34 53.20 12.26
N ASP A 237 27.32 52.30 12.14
CA ASP A 237 28.79 52.46 12.26
C ASP A 237 29.55 52.59 13.61
N GLU A 238 30.56 51.71 13.70
CA GLU A 238 31.97 51.85 14.17
C GLU A 238 32.46 51.59 15.64
N LYS A 239 33.43 50.64 15.68
CA LYS A 239 34.78 50.64 16.34
C LYS A 239 35.06 49.95 17.70
N ALA A 240 35.86 48.88 17.58
CA ALA A 240 37.22 48.63 18.13
C ALA A 240 37.50 48.37 19.64
N GLU A 241 37.98 47.14 19.89
CA GLU A 241 39.22 46.73 20.62
C GLU A 241 39.30 46.74 22.16
N ARG A 242 39.49 45.54 22.77
CA ARG A 242 40.56 45.12 23.74
C ARG A 242 40.18 43.88 24.58
N ASP A 243 41.04 42.87 24.56
CA ASP A 243 41.26 41.82 25.60
C ASP A 243 42.10 42.43 26.76
N PRO A 244 42.42 41.80 27.92
CA PRO A 244 42.21 40.42 28.41
C PRO A 244 41.78 40.28 29.90
N SER A 245 41.56 39.05 30.42
CA SER A 245 41.81 38.57 31.82
C SER A 245 40.98 37.30 32.13
N MET A 246 41.55 36.08 32.14
CA MET A 246 42.18 35.38 33.30
C MET A 246 41.34 35.32 34.59
N THR A 247 40.96 34.10 34.98
CA THR A 247 41.04 33.40 36.29
C THR A 247 39.94 32.31 36.32
N SER A 248 40.26 31.02 36.10
CA SER A 248 40.78 30.02 37.04
C SER A 248 39.97 29.90 38.34
N GLU A 249 39.28 28.78 38.52
CA GLU A 249 39.66 27.82 39.57
C GLU A 249 38.97 26.47 39.38
N GLU A 250 39.82 25.45 39.43
CA GLU A 250 39.53 24.02 39.49
C GLU A 250 39.11 23.64 40.93
N ALA A 251 38.35 22.57 41.07
CA ALA A 251 38.64 21.59 42.12
C ALA A 251 38.23 20.19 41.67
N SER A 252 39.25 19.35 41.64
CA SER A 252 39.36 17.95 41.28
C SER A 252 38.74 16.99 42.31
N PHE A 253 38.94 15.69 42.02
CA PHE A 253 38.89 14.49 42.89
C PHE A 253 37.63 13.62 42.70
N MET A 254 37.68 12.33 42.37
CA MET A 254 38.78 11.36 42.40
C MET A 254 38.46 10.09 41.58
N GLU A 255 39.53 9.50 41.08
CA GLU A 255 39.75 8.17 40.51
C GLU A 255 39.26 6.99 41.38
N SER A 256 38.73 5.92 40.76
CA SER A 256 39.25 4.53 40.82
C SER A 256 38.22 3.39 40.93
N ALA A 257 38.57 2.31 40.20
CA ALA A 257 38.22 0.88 40.34
C ALA A 257 36.98 0.30 39.61
N SER A 258 37.24 -0.26 38.40
CA SER A 258 36.99 -1.66 37.93
C SER A 258 36.24 -2.60 38.90
N GLU A 259 35.29 -3.49 38.58
CA GLU A 259 34.89 -4.33 37.41
C GLU A 259 33.58 -5.09 37.84
N PRO A 260 32.90 -5.95 37.03
CA PRO A 260 32.82 -6.06 35.58
C PRO A 260 31.36 -6.01 35.04
N VAL A 261 31.25 -5.68 33.75
CA VAL A 261 30.04 -5.87 32.92
C VAL A 261 29.94 -7.37 32.58
N GLY A 262 28.96 -8.06 33.16
CA GLY A 262 28.67 -9.48 32.90
C GLY A 262 27.57 -9.66 31.85
N ASP A 263 27.88 -10.50 30.85
CA ASP A 263 26.98 -11.20 29.92
C ASP A 263 26.03 -10.40 29.01
N SER A 264 26.61 -9.59 28.11
CA SER A 264 25.97 -9.23 26.83
C SER A 264 26.49 -10.05 25.64
N GLN A 265 27.64 -10.72 25.79
CA GLN A 265 28.26 -11.50 24.71
C GLN A 265 27.66 -12.91 24.52
N LEU A 266 26.98 -13.45 25.55
CA LEU A 266 26.39 -14.79 25.49
C LEU A 266 25.07 -14.83 24.69
N GLU A 267 24.36 -13.70 24.58
CA GLU A 267 23.09 -13.61 23.84
C GLU A 267 23.33 -13.39 22.32
N GLN A 268 24.35 -12.62 21.95
CA GLN A 268 24.62 -12.25 20.55
C GLN A 268 25.24 -13.40 19.73
N LYS A 269 26.02 -14.28 20.36
CA LYS A 269 26.54 -15.50 19.71
C LYS A 269 25.43 -16.50 19.34
N LYS A 270 24.29 -16.49 20.05
CA LYS A 270 23.18 -17.43 19.81
C LYS A 270 22.41 -17.12 18.52
N MET A 271 22.26 -15.86 18.13
CA MET A 271 21.39 -15.50 16.99
C MET A 271 21.95 -15.93 15.63
N ALA A 272 23.26 -15.86 15.41
CA ALA A 272 23.89 -16.20 14.12
C ALA A 272 24.07 -17.72 13.89
N GLU A 273 24.03 -18.53 14.95
CA GLU A 273 24.06 -20.00 14.87
C GLU A 273 22.65 -20.63 14.75
N ASN A 274 21.58 -19.83 14.69
CA ASN A 274 20.19 -20.27 14.93
C ASN A 274 19.32 -20.57 13.70
N LEU A 275 19.88 -20.65 12.49
CA LEU A 275 19.13 -20.85 11.24
C LEU A 275 19.03 -22.33 10.81
N GLY A 276 18.55 -23.19 11.71
CA GLY A 276 18.21 -24.62 11.49
C GLY A 276 16.68 -24.86 11.52
N PRO A 277 16.14 -25.97 10.94
CA PRO A 277 14.68 -26.16 10.84
C PRO A 277 14.06 -26.42 12.21
N ASP A 278 14.79 -27.17 13.01
CA ASP A 278 14.50 -27.39 14.42
C ASP A 278 14.56 -26.05 15.17
N LYS A 279 15.59 -25.24 14.91
CA LYS A 279 15.84 -23.99 15.64
C LYS A 279 14.81 -22.88 15.42
N PHE A 280 14.27 -22.66 14.21
CA PHE A 280 13.16 -21.71 14.04
C PHE A 280 11.97 -22.12 14.90
N SER A 281 11.57 -23.39 14.77
CA SER A 281 10.38 -23.92 15.44
C SER A 281 10.54 -23.93 16.95
N ASP A 282 11.75 -24.22 17.44
CA ASP A 282 12.10 -24.20 18.86
C ASP A 282 12.07 -22.77 19.40
N ASN A 283 12.73 -21.82 18.73
CA ASN A 283 12.71 -20.41 19.13
C ASN A 283 11.29 -19.84 19.21
N LEU A 284 10.42 -20.20 18.26
CA LEU A 284 9.03 -19.77 18.28
C LEU A 284 8.24 -20.45 19.41
N ARG A 285 8.41 -21.75 19.62
CA ARG A 285 7.76 -22.47 20.74
C ARG A 285 8.20 -21.94 22.09
N ASP A 286 9.48 -21.65 22.27
CA ASP A 286 10.04 -21.07 23.48
C ASP A 286 9.47 -19.68 23.74
N TYR A 287 9.40 -18.84 22.70
CA TYR A 287 8.75 -17.53 22.79
C TYR A 287 7.28 -17.63 23.20
N LEU A 288 6.53 -18.55 22.59
CA LEU A 288 5.11 -18.77 22.91
C LEU A 288 4.93 -19.32 24.34
N SER A 289 5.89 -20.10 24.83
CA SER A 289 5.87 -20.67 26.18
C SER A 289 6.34 -19.70 27.26
N SER A 290 7.06 -18.64 26.89
CA SER A 290 7.49 -17.61 27.83
C SER A 290 6.31 -16.74 28.31
N PHE A 291 6.30 -16.43 29.61
CA PHE A 291 5.36 -15.49 30.22
C PHE A 291 5.73 -14.03 29.94
N SER A 292 7.04 -13.73 29.89
CA SER A 292 7.55 -12.41 29.50
C SER A 292 8.06 -12.49 28.06
N ARG A 293 7.31 -11.90 27.14
CA ARG A 293 7.60 -11.95 25.70
C ARG A 293 8.04 -10.59 25.22
N GLU A 294 9.12 -10.56 24.46
CA GLU A 294 9.55 -9.34 23.77
C GLU A 294 8.51 -8.97 22.70
N PRO A 295 7.92 -7.77 22.76
CA PRO A 295 7.02 -7.32 21.72
C PRO A 295 7.80 -7.14 20.41
N ASN A 296 7.15 -7.49 19.30
CA ASN A 296 7.70 -7.37 17.95
C ASN A 296 8.97 -8.17 17.64
N ARG A 297 9.25 -9.23 18.39
CA ARG A 297 10.36 -10.14 18.06
C ARG A 297 10.14 -10.77 16.68
N GLU A 298 11.14 -10.64 15.81
CA GLU A 298 11.19 -11.28 14.49
C GLU A 298 11.80 -12.68 14.59
N PHE A 299 11.15 -13.65 13.93
CA PHE A 299 11.62 -15.02 13.76
C PHE A 299 11.91 -15.27 12.28
N PRO A 300 13.16 -15.14 11.82
CA PRO A 300 13.49 -15.38 10.42
C PRO A 300 13.23 -16.84 10.04
N ILE A 301 12.67 -17.05 8.85
CA ILE A 301 12.45 -18.38 8.27
C ILE A 301 13.31 -18.57 7.03
N ARG A 302 13.70 -19.82 6.77
CA ARG A 302 14.50 -20.18 5.59
C ARG A 302 13.61 -20.51 4.40
N VAL A 303 13.47 -19.51 3.55
CA VAL A 303 12.81 -19.61 2.25
C VAL A 303 13.72 -18.95 1.22
N SER A 304 13.85 -19.60 0.07
CA SER A 304 14.68 -19.14 -1.04
C SER A 304 13.79 -18.82 -2.24
N PHE A 305 14.12 -17.72 -2.91
CA PHE A 305 13.39 -17.24 -4.07
C PHE A 305 14.31 -17.18 -5.29
N GLU A 306 13.76 -17.37 -6.49
CA GLU A 306 14.49 -17.03 -7.70
C GLU A 306 14.82 -15.53 -7.70
N LYS A 307 15.99 -15.18 -8.23
CA LYS A 307 16.53 -13.82 -8.15
C LYS A 307 15.53 -12.79 -8.69
N ARG A 308 15.20 -11.78 -7.87
CA ARG A 308 14.23 -10.70 -8.17
C ARG A 308 12.81 -11.18 -8.51
N THR A 309 12.41 -12.33 -7.97
CA THR A 309 11.04 -12.81 -8.09
C THR A 309 10.48 -13.22 -6.73
N ALA A 310 9.19 -13.50 -6.69
CA ALA A 310 8.51 -14.18 -5.59
C ALA A 310 8.39 -15.71 -5.80
N LYS A 311 9.01 -16.28 -6.84
CA LYS A 311 8.96 -17.71 -7.10
C LYS A 311 9.89 -18.46 -6.14
N ILE A 312 9.31 -19.30 -5.29
CA ILE A 312 10.06 -20.11 -4.32
C ILE A 312 10.83 -21.21 -5.04
N THR A 313 12.11 -21.36 -4.71
CA THR A 313 12.98 -22.43 -5.23
C THR A 313 12.97 -23.68 -4.33
N ASN A 314 12.54 -23.55 -3.08
CA ASN A 314 12.38 -24.63 -2.10
C ASN A 314 10.93 -24.71 -1.57
N PRO A 315 9.96 -25.25 -2.33
CA PRO A 315 8.54 -25.22 -1.96
C PRO A 315 8.20 -25.96 -0.66
N SER A 316 9.07 -26.87 -0.20
CA SER A 316 9.02 -27.50 1.14
C SER A 316 9.97 -26.81 2.11
N ALA A 317 9.86 -25.49 2.27
CA ALA A 317 10.59 -24.80 3.32
C ALA A 317 10.13 -25.35 4.67
N ALA A 318 10.95 -26.21 5.28
CA ALA A 318 10.65 -26.90 6.55
C ALA A 318 10.18 -25.93 7.65
N ASP A 319 10.65 -24.68 7.63
CA ASP A 319 10.26 -23.64 8.57
C ASP A 319 8.79 -23.19 8.35
N ILE A 320 8.30 -23.12 7.10
CA ILE A 320 6.89 -22.82 6.79
C ILE A 320 5.98 -23.98 7.24
N GLU A 321 6.44 -25.22 7.06
CA GLU A 321 5.73 -26.41 7.55
C GLU A 321 5.63 -26.41 9.07
N ALA A 322 6.75 -26.17 9.76
CA ALA A 322 6.77 -26.06 11.20
C ALA A 322 5.88 -24.92 11.73
N LEU A 323 5.87 -23.77 11.04
CA LEU A 323 4.96 -22.66 11.38
C LEU A 323 3.50 -23.09 11.26
N ALA A 324 3.12 -23.74 10.14
CA ALA A 324 1.76 -24.22 9.95
C ALA A 324 1.35 -25.20 11.05
N GLU A 325 2.21 -26.16 11.41
CA GLU A 325 1.93 -27.11 12.50
C GLU A 325 1.74 -26.41 13.85
N ILE A 326 2.58 -25.40 14.16
CA ILE A 326 2.46 -24.62 15.40
C ILE A 326 1.11 -23.87 15.40
N MET A 327 0.76 -23.22 14.29
CA MET A 327 -0.49 -22.47 14.17
C MET A 327 -1.74 -23.38 14.21
N GLN A 328 -1.66 -24.60 13.70
CA GLN A 328 -2.73 -25.60 13.82
C GLN A 328 -2.92 -26.03 15.28
N LYS A 329 -1.83 -26.28 16.01
CA LYS A 329 -1.86 -26.66 17.43
C LYS A 329 -2.27 -25.51 18.37
N LYS A 330 -2.11 -24.26 17.92
CA LYS A 330 -2.39 -23.04 18.69
C LYS A 330 -3.45 -22.20 17.97
N PRO A 331 -4.75 -22.49 18.08
CA PRO A 331 -5.80 -21.85 17.27
C PRO A 331 -5.93 -20.33 17.49
N ASN A 332 -5.49 -19.81 18.64
CA ASN A 332 -5.52 -18.39 18.98
C ASN A 332 -4.26 -17.61 18.53
N LEU A 333 -3.27 -18.30 17.95
CA LEU A 333 -2.05 -17.67 17.46
C LEU A 333 -2.32 -16.94 16.15
N SER A 334 -2.02 -15.64 16.10
CA SER A 334 -1.99 -14.85 14.87
C SER A 334 -0.58 -14.34 14.62
N VAL A 335 -0.14 -14.37 13.36
CA VAL A 335 1.22 -14.00 12.97
C VAL A 335 1.23 -13.00 11.82
N ALA A 336 2.29 -12.19 11.76
CA ALA A 336 2.65 -11.37 10.63
C ALA A 336 3.84 -12.00 9.90
N ILE A 337 3.72 -12.13 8.58
CA ILE A 337 4.78 -12.53 7.67
C ILE A 337 5.36 -11.26 7.06
N GLU A 338 6.64 -11.02 7.30
CA GLU A 338 7.31 -9.80 6.89
C GLU A 338 8.39 -10.15 5.85
N GLY A 339 8.27 -9.57 4.66
CA GLY A 339 9.20 -9.80 3.57
C GLY A 339 10.22 -8.68 3.48
N HIS A 340 11.49 -9.02 3.33
CA HIS A 340 12.58 -8.07 3.16
C HIS A 340 13.38 -8.44 1.92
N VAL A 341 13.78 -7.43 1.16
CA VAL A 341 14.67 -7.58 0.01
C VAL A 341 15.93 -6.74 0.17
N LYS A 342 16.94 -7.04 -0.63
CA LYS A 342 18.16 -6.25 -0.64
C LYS A 342 17.89 -4.91 -1.33
N GLY A 343 18.29 -3.82 -0.67
CA GLY A 343 18.30 -2.50 -1.28
C GLY A 343 19.29 -2.44 -2.43
N GLU A 344 18.78 -2.29 -3.65
CA GLU A 344 19.55 -2.05 -4.87
C GLU A 344 19.19 -0.69 -5.52
N GLY A 345 18.28 0.08 -4.92
CA GLY A 345 18.04 1.50 -5.22
C GLY A 345 16.70 1.81 -5.89
N ASN A 346 15.77 0.86 -5.96
CA ASN A 346 14.40 1.12 -6.41
C ASN A 346 13.41 0.69 -5.32
N GLU A 347 13.08 1.64 -4.44
CA GLU A 347 12.25 1.40 -3.26
C GLU A 347 10.87 0.83 -3.63
N ILE A 348 10.27 1.27 -4.74
CA ILE A 348 8.96 0.78 -5.20
C ILE A 348 9.06 -0.68 -5.61
N ALA A 349 10.01 -1.02 -6.49
CA ALA A 349 10.20 -2.40 -6.95
C ALA A 349 10.61 -3.32 -5.78
N GLU A 350 11.40 -2.83 -4.84
CA GLU A 350 11.79 -3.55 -3.64
C GLU A 350 10.59 -3.81 -2.71
N GLN A 351 9.75 -2.79 -2.53
CA GLN A 351 8.51 -2.89 -1.77
C GLN A 351 7.55 -3.89 -2.42
N GLU A 352 7.41 -3.89 -3.74
CA GLU A 352 6.60 -4.87 -4.48
C GLU A 352 7.14 -6.29 -4.32
N ILE A 353 8.41 -6.55 -4.62
CA ILE A 353 9.00 -7.89 -4.53
C ILE A 353 8.95 -8.42 -3.09
N SER A 354 9.23 -7.57 -2.09
CA SER A 354 9.15 -7.98 -0.69
C SER A 354 7.73 -8.35 -0.26
N GLN A 355 6.71 -7.64 -0.76
CA GLN A 355 5.30 -7.96 -0.50
C GLN A 355 4.90 -9.27 -1.20
N GLU A 356 5.22 -9.42 -2.48
CA GLU A 356 4.90 -10.65 -3.23
C GLU A 356 5.50 -11.89 -2.55
N ARG A 357 6.73 -11.78 -2.03
CA ARG A 357 7.38 -12.88 -1.29
C ARG A 357 6.65 -13.20 0.02
N ALA A 358 6.19 -12.19 0.76
CA ALA A 358 5.39 -12.38 1.97
C ALA A 358 4.01 -13.00 1.66
N ASP A 359 3.38 -12.56 0.58
CA ASP A 359 2.09 -13.06 0.11
C ASP A 359 2.19 -14.55 -0.27
N VAL A 360 3.25 -14.95 -0.99
CA VAL A 360 3.47 -16.36 -1.35
C VAL A 360 3.57 -17.25 -0.11
N VAL A 361 4.28 -16.82 0.94
CA VAL A 361 4.37 -17.57 2.20
C VAL A 361 3.00 -17.66 2.88
N ARG A 362 2.24 -16.56 2.89
CA ARG A 362 0.86 -16.56 3.40
C ARG A 362 -0.02 -17.55 2.64
N GLU A 363 0.01 -17.55 1.32
CA GLU A 363 -0.78 -18.47 0.50
C GLU A 363 -0.44 -19.94 0.78
N ILE A 364 0.82 -20.27 1.00
CA ILE A 364 1.23 -21.62 1.41
C ILE A 364 0.61 -22.00 2.77
N LEU A 365 0.57 -21.07 3.72
CA LEU A 365 -0.06 -21.32 5.03
C LEU A 365 -1.59 -21.48 4.92
N LEU A 366 -2.25 -20.74 4.02
CA LEU A 366 -3.68 -20.91 3.74
C LEU A 366 -3.97 -22.30 3.14
N GLN A 367 -3.16 -22.73 2.18
CA GLN A 367 -3.25 -24.08 1.59
C GLN A 367 -3.03 -25.18 2.63
N LYS A 368 -2.25 -24.91 3.68
CA LYS A 368 -2.05 -25.79 4.84
C LYS A 368 -3.18 -25.69 5.89
N GLY A 369 -4.26 -24.99 5.59
CA GLY A 369 -5.48 -24.94 6.41
C GLY A 369 -5.46 -23.90 7.53
N ILE A 370 -4.55 -22.94 7.51
CA ILE A 370 -4.58 -21.81 8.45
C ILE A 370 -5.60 -20.77 7.98
N ALA A 371 -6.46 -20.31 8.89
CA ALA A 371 -7.48 -19.31 8.56
C ALA A 371 -6.86 -17.95 8.18
N ALA A 372 -7.39 -17.32 7.13
CA ALA A 372 -6.84 -16.09 6.56
C ALA A 372 -6.79 -14.91 7.54
N ASN A 373 -7.71 -14.84 8.50
CA ASN A 373 -7.74 -13.80 9.54
C ASN A 373 -6.62 -13.93 10.58
N ARG A 374 -5.88 -15.04 10.59
CA ARG A 374 -4.77 -15.29 11.52
C ARG A 374 -3.40 -14.96 10.95
N ILE A 375 -3.33 -14.57 9.67
CA ILE A 375 -2.08 -14.31 8.96
C ILE A 375 -2.18 -12.96 8.25
N THR A 376 -1.30 -12.04 8.59
CA THR A 376 -1.05 -10.82 7.80
C THR A 376 0.26 -10.96 7.04
N ALA A 377 0.32 -10.52 5.79
CA ALA A 377 1.56 -10.48 5.00
C ALA A 377 1.90 -9.04 4.63
N THR A 378 3.14 -8.63 4.89
CA THR A 378 3.61 -7.26 4.68
C THR A 378 5.00 -7.28 4.05
N GLY A 379 5.16 -6.63 2.90
CA GLY A 379 6.46 -6.28 2.35
C GLY A 379 7.05 -5.12 3.15
N MET A 380 8.29 -5.26 3.57
CA MET A 380 9.04 -4.25 4.33
C MET A 380 10.04 -3.50 3.44
N GLY A 381 10.05 -3.79 2.13
CA GLY A 381 10.98 -3.18 1.18
C GLY A 381 12.42 -3.60 1.45
N SER A 382 13.34 -2.66 1.27
CA SER A 382 14.74 -2.87 1.58
C SER A 382 14.96 -3.09 3.07
N ALA A 383 15.64 -4.18 3.44
CA ALA A 383 16.06 -4.36 4.82
C ALA A 383 17.02 -3.23 5.24
N LYS A 384 16.78 -2.64 6.41
CA LYS A 384 17.86 -1.91 7.11
C LYS A 384 18.90 -2.93 7.58
N PRO A 385 20.21 -2.68 7.38
CA PRO A 385 21.23 -3.51 7.98
C PRO A 385 21.03 -3.55 9.49
N PHE A 386 21.29 -4.68 10.14
CA PHE A 386 21.51 -4.66 11.59
C PHE A 386 22.62 -3.64 11.90
N PRO A 387 22.53 -2.88 13.01
CA PRO A 387 23.53 -1.88 13.37
C PRO A 387 24.95 -2.41 13.21
N GLU A 388 25.83 -1.61 12.60
CA GLU A 388 27.20 -2.01 12.26
C GLU A 388 27.98 -2.39 13.53
N GLY A 389 28.16 -3.70 13.68
CA GLY A 389 28.88 -4.33 14.79
C GLY A 389 28.78 -5.86 14.77
N GLU A 390 27.81 -6.43 14.05
CA GLU A 390 27.35 -7.80 14.33
C GLU A 390 27.16 -8.69 13.07
N VAL A 391 28.04 -8.64 12.07
CA VAL A 391 28.01 -9.67 11.00
C VAL A 391 29.40 -9.97 10.46
N GLU A 392 30.02 -11.06 10.94
CA GLU A 392 31.39 -11.47 10.59
C GLU A 392 31.52 -12.12 9.19
N LYS A 393 30.43 -12.58 8.54
CA LYS A 393 30.50 -13.27 7.22
C LYS A 393 29.64 -12.64 6.12
N LYS A 394 30.19 -12.58 4.89
CA LYS A 394 29.51 -12.06 3.69
C LYS A 394 28.19 -12.78 3.36
N GLU A 395 28.08 -14.07 3.64
CA GLU A 395 26.83 -14.84 3.45
C GLU A 395 25.71 -14.39 4.41
N GLN A 396 26.05 -14.08 5.67
CA GLN A 396 25.10 -13.60 6.67
C GLN A 396 24.61 -12.17 6.38
N ARG A 397 25.44 -11.34 5.74
CA ARG A 397 24.99 -10.01 5.24
C ARG A 397 23.96 -10.13 4.12
N GLY A 398 24.05 -11.17 3.28
CA GLY A 398 23.05 -11.47 2.25
C GLY A 398 21.73 -11.99 2.83
N LEU A 399 21.81 -12.90 3.80
CA LEU A 399 20.65 -13.42 4.54
C LEU A 399 19.93 -12.34 5.36
N ASN A 400 20.65 -11.34 5.88
CA ASN A 400 20.05 -10.23 6.61
C ASN A 400 19.35 -9.23 5.69
N ALA A 401 19.71 -9.16 4.40
CA ALA A 401 19.12 -8.24 3.45
C ALA A 401 17.89 -8.82 2.73
N GLU A 402 17.93 -10.09 2.33
CA GLU A 402 16.79 -10.79 1.72
C GLU A 402 16.28 -11.90 2.63
N ARG A 403 15.18 -11.64 3.34
CA ARG A 403 14.61 -12.61 4.30
C ARG A 403 13.10 -12.54 4.37
N ILE A 404 12.49 -13.64 4.83
CA ILE A 404 11.15 -13.61 5.40
C ILE A 404 11.29 -13.78 6.91
N SER A 405 10.58 -12.96 7.68
CA SER A 405 10.45 -13.08 9.12
C SER A 405 9.00 -13.31 9.51
N VAL A 406 8.82 -13.97 10.65
CA VAL A 406 7.52 -14.19 11.28
C VAL A 406 7.50 -13.39 12.56
N ARG A 407 6.42 -12.68 12.85
CA ARG A 407 6.22 -11.95 14.10
C ARG A 407 4.89 -12.36 14.71
N VAL A 408 4.87 -12.57 16.02
CA VAL A 408 3.62 -12.88 16.72
C VAL A 408 2.82 -11.59 16.90
N VAL A 409 1.59 -11.58 16.38
CA VAL A 409 0.67 -10.43 16.47
C VAL A 409 -0.23 -10.56 17.69
N ASN A 410 -0.79 -11.75 17.87
CA ASN A 410 -1.62 -12.07 19.03
C ASN A 410 -1.43 -13.52 19.42
N TYR A 411 -1.34 -13.78 20.73
CA TYR A 411 -1.33 -15.14 21.27
C TYR A 411 -1.60 -15.11 22.78
N GLU A 412 -2.78 -15.59 23.18
CA GLU A 412 -3.10 -15.92 24.57
C GLU A 412 -3.00 -17.45 24.74
N PRO A 413 -2.16 -17.93 25.69
CA PRO A 413 -1.79 -19.35 25.81
C PRO A 413 -2.91 -20.27 26.29
#